data_AF-A0AAN8K0A5-F1
#
_entry.id   AF-A0AAN8K0A5-F1
#
_cell.length_a   1.000
_cell.length_b   1.000
_cell.length_c   1.000
_cell.angle_alpha   90.00
_cell.angle_beta   90.00
_cell.angle_gamma   90.00
#
_symmetry.space_group_name_H-M   'P 1'
#
loop_
_entity.id
_entity.type
_entity.pdbx_description
1 polymer ?
#
loop_
_entity_poly.entity_id
_entity_poly.type
_entity_poly.pdbx_seq_one_letter_code
_entity_poly.pdbx_strand_id
1 'polypeptide(L)'
;MEKTLQILQDNLPRTIVNVVEVLNANIVKKLNKGLICSVVHFFLCKCAAYPKNDVAEQELINMTRLYQTSLHDLAISGKFDTKDDFTVVDQPFFRNTYPPTKAGSDDLDLSYFVPDCFHLSSKGQSNTATALWNNMFQPVGQKTLNWELGSTITCPTEQNPHIYTNKNSGDGQN
;
A
#
# COMPACT_ATOMS: atom_id res chain seq x y z
N MET A 1 -1.66 5.66 14.46
CA MET A 1 -2.00 4.25 14.16
C MET A 1 -2.16 3.43 15.42
N GLU A 2 -1.15 3.36 16.31
CA GLU A 2 -1.17 2.51 17.51
C GLU A 2 -2.45 2.62 18.36
N LYS A 3 -2.86 3.83 18.74
CA LYS A 3 -4.10 4.05 19.51
C LYS A 3 -5.35 3.47 18.82
N THR A 4 -5.42 3.56 17.49
CA THR A 4 -6.51 2.99 16.71
C THR A 4 -6.50 1.47 16.79
N LEU A 5 -5.34 0.84 16.59
CA LEU A 5 -5.19 -0.61 16.68
C LEU A 5 -5.53 -1.14 18.08
N GLN A 6 -5.16 -0.41 19.14
CA GLN A 6 -5.55 -0.75 20.51
C GLN A 6 -7.07 -0.73 20.69
N ILE A 7 -7.75 0.32 20.22
CA ILE A 7 -9.22 0.40 20.28
C ILE A 7 -9.85 -0.78 19.53
N LEU A 8 -9.33 -1.14 18.35
CA LEU A 8 -9.84 -2.29 17.60
C LEU A 8 -9.64 -3.60 18.38
N GLN A 9 -8.45 -3.82 18.97
CA GLN A 9 -8.16 -5.01 19.76
C GLN A 9 -9.03 -5.11 21.02
N ASP A 10 -9.36 -3.98 21.64
CA ASP A 10 -10.19 -3.93 22.85
C ASP A 10 -11.67 -4.21 22.57
N ASN A 11 -12.14 -3.90 21.36
CA ASN A 11 -13.58 -3.87 21.05
C ASN A 11 -14.04 -4.90 19.99
N LEU A 12 -13.13 -5.48 19.21
CA LEU A 12 -13.49 -6.41 18.12
C LEU A 12 -12.94 -7.82 18.38
N PRO A 13 -13.80 -8.83 18.61
CA PRO A 13 -13.36 -10.22 18.70
C PRO A 13 -13.11 -10.81 17.30
N ARG A 14 -12.28 -11.86 17.21
CA ARG A 14 -12.05 -12.64 15.97
C ARG A 14 -11.76 -11.78 14.74
N THR A 15 -10.77 -10.89 14.85
CA THR A 15 -10.50 -9.84 13.86
C THR A 15 -9.08 -9.89 13.34
N ILE A 16 -8.92 -9.83 12.02
CA ILE A 16 -7.66 -9.56 11.34
C ILE A 16 -7.71 -8.12 10.82
N VAL A 17 -6.77 -7.28 11.25
CA VAL A 17 -6.63 -5.92 10.73
C VAL A 17 -5.55 -5.89 9.66
N ASN A 18 -5.96 -5.68 8.41
CA ASN A 18 -5.04 -5.42 7.31
C ASN A 18 -4.67 -3.93 7.28
N VAL A 19 -3.41 -3.61 7.58
CA VAL A 19 -2.86 -2.27 7.48
C VAL A 19 -2.21 -2.14 6.11
N VAL A 20 -2.85 -1.39 5.22
CA VAL A 20 -2.34 -1.13 3.87
C VAL A 20 -1.42 0.07 3.88
N GLU A 21 -0.21 -0.09 3.36
CA GLU A 21 0.72 1.03 3.22
C GLU A 21 0.20 2.12 2.28
N VAL A 22 0.68 3.35 2.46
CA VAL A 22 0.37 4.43 1.51
C VAL A 22 1.25 4.37 0.27
N LEU A 23 0.76 4.85 -0.86
CA LEU A 23 1.57 5.13 -2.04
C LEU A 23 2.63 6.21 -1.74
N ASN A 24 3.78 6.15 -2.43
CA ASN A 24 4.74 7.25 -2.38
C ASN A 24 4.11 8.52 -2.98
N ALA A 25 3.97 9.57 -2.17
CA ALA A 25 3.30 10.80 -2.58
C ALA A 25 3.96 11.51 -3.78
N ASN A 26 5.25 11.27 -4.04
CA ASN A 26 5.93 11.82 -5.22
C ASN A 26 5.35 11.30 -6.55
N ILE A 27 4.49 10.27 -6.51
CA ILE A 27 3.73 9.81 -7.67
C ILE A 27 2.91 10.93 -8.33
N VAL A 28 2.42 11.88 -7.54
CA VAL A 28 1.62 13.02 -8.04
C VAL A 28 2.40 13.85 -9.05
N LYS A 29 3.71 14.05 -8.85
CA LYS A 29 4.58 14.76 -9.81
C LYS A 29 4.56 14.10 -11.20
N LYS A 30 4.58 12.75 -11.23
CA LYS A 30 4.53 11.98 -12.49
C LYS A 30 3.16 12.05 -13.15
N LEU A 31 2.10 11.97 -12.34
CA LEU A 31 0.70 11.99 -12.80
C LEU A 31 0.19 13.39 -13.16
N ASN A 32 0.92 14.44 -12.78
CA ASN A 32 0.60 15.82 -13.09
C ASN A 32 0.80 16.16 -14.58
N LYS A 33 -0.13 15.70 -15.42
CA LYS A 33 -0.10 15.84 -16.88
C LYS A 33 -1.41 16.42 -17.41
N GLY A 34 -1.31 17.46 -18.22
CA GLY A 34 -2.50 18.09 -18.81
C GLY A 34 -3.25 19.03 -17.85
N LEU A 35 -4.17 19.81 -18.42
CA LEU A 35 -4.76 20.96 -17.74
C LEU A 35 -5.53 20.59 -16.48
N ILE A 36 -6.39 19.58 -16.55
CA ILE A 36 -7.27 19.18 -15.43
C ILE A 36 -6.42 18.70 -14.24
N CYS A 37 -5.52 17.75 -14.46
CA CYS A 37 -4.64 17.24 -13.41
C CYS A 37 -3.81 18.37 -12.78
N SER A 38 -3.23 19.26 -13.61
CA SER A 38 -2.43 20.38 -13.11
C SER A 38 -3.20 21.37 -12.25
N VAL A 39 -4.45 21.69 -12.61
CA VAL A 39 -5.29 22.56 -11.79
C VAL A 39 -5.62 21.87 -10.47
N VAL A 40 -6.12 20.64 -10.50
CA VAL A 40 -6.51 19.90 -9.29
C VAL A 40 -5.32 19.70 -8.36
N HIS A 41 -4.19 19.24 -8.89
CA HIS A 41 -2.97 19.02 -8.11
C HIS A 41 -2.36 20.31 -7.57
N PHE A 42 -2.47 21.45 -8.28
CA PHE A 42 -2.01 22.73 -7.75
C PHE A 42 -2.78 23.16 -6.50
N PHE A 43 -4.10 22.90 -6.44
CA PHE A 43 -4.92 23.27 -5.29
C PHE A 43 -4.86 22.27 -4.14
N LEU A 44 -4.79 20.95 -4.43
CA LEU A 44 -4.90 19.91 -3.40
C LEU A 44 -3.56 19.30 -2.97
N CYS A 45 -2.58 19.22 -3.88
CA CYS A 45 -1.35 18.45 -3.69
C CYS A 45 -0.10 19.22 -4.16
N LYS A 46 -0.09 20.54 -4.00
CA LYS A 46 0.94 21.43 -4.57
C LYS A 46 2.37 21.01 -4.24
N CYS A 47 2.62 20.61 -2.99
CA CYS A 47 3.94 20.18 -2.54
C CYS A 47 4.47 18.97 -3.32
N ALA A 48 3.59 18.02 -3.65
CA ALA A 48 3.95 16.81 -4.38
C ALA A 48 4.00 17.05 -5.90
N ALA A 49 3.10 17.88 -6.43
CA ALA A 49 2.99 18.14 -7.86
C ALA A 49 4.05 19.14 -8.39
N TYR A 50 4.44 20.09 -7.54
CA TYR A 50 5.35 21.19 -7.85
C TYR A 50 6.33 21.43 -6.68
N PRO A 51 7.27 20.49 -6.43
CA PRO A 51 8.26 20.68 -5.38
C PRO A 51 9.09 21.94 -5.64
N LYS A 52 9.45 22.66 -4.57
CA LYS A 52 10.19 23.93 -4.68
C LYS A 52 11.61 23.74 -5.25
N ASN A 53 12.22 22.59 -4.95
CA ASN A 53 13.54 22.16 -5.38
C ASN A 53 13.67 20.65 -5.10
N ASP A 54 14.79 20.07 -5.52
CA ASP A 54 15.05 18.64 -5.32
C ASP A 54 15.09 18.24 -3.84
N VAL A 55 15.52 19.13 -2.95
CA VAL A 55 15.55 18.87 -1.50
C VAL A 55 14.13 18.66 -0.96
N ALA A 56 13.19 19.53 -1.31
CA ALA A 56 11.79 19.41 -0.88
C ALA A 56 11.11 18.15 -1.46
N GLU A 57 11.49 17.73 -2.67
CA GLU A 57 11.01 16.47 -3.25
C GLU A 57 11.56 15.26 -2.48
N GLN A 58 12.85 15.25 -2.15
CA GLN A 58 13.46 14.19 -1.36
C GLN A 58 12.90 14.13 0.07
N GLU A 59 12.61 15.27 0.69
CA GLU A 59 11.92 15.32 1.98
C GLU A 59 10.56 14.64 1.93
N LEU A 60 9.74 14.88 0.90
CA LEU A 60 8.45 14.22 0.73
C LEU A 60 8.58 12.70 0.56
N ILE A 61 9.56 12.26 -0.25
CA ILE A 61 9.85 10.83 -0.45
C ILE A 61 10.25 10.20 0.89
N ASN A 62 11.18 10.83 1.61
CA ASN A 62 11.69 10.34 2.89
C ASN A 62 10.59 10.27 3.94
N MET A 63 9.74 11.30 4.05
CA MET A 63 8.60 11.30 4.97
C MET A 63 7.62 10.17 4.67
N THR A 64 7.36 9.89 3.39
CA THR A 64 6.48 8.77 3.01
C THR A 64 7.12 7.42 3.38
N ARG A 65 8.43 7.26 3.13
CA ARG A 65 9.20 6.06 3.51
C ARG A 65 9.20 5.85 5.01
N LEU A 66 9.42 6.90 5.79
CA LEU A 66 9.41 6.86 7.25
C LEU A 66 8.04 6.42 7.78
N TYR A 67 6.96 6.91 7.18
CA TYR A 67 5.60 6.50 7.53
C TYR A 67 5.33 5.02 7.20
N GLN A 68 5.75 4.55 6.00
CA GLN A 68 5.64 3.14 5.60
C GLN A 68 6.41 2.22 6.55
N THR A 69 7.68 2.51 6.82
CA THR A 69 8.51 1.73 7.74
C THR A 69 7.94 1.75 9.16
N SER A 70 7.47 2.90 9.66
CA SER A 70 6.86 2.98 10.99
C SER A 70 5.58 2.14 11.11
N LEU A 71 4.77 2.06 10.05
CA LEU A 71 3.59 1.20 10.00
C LEU A 71 3.98 -0.29 9.97
N HIS A 72 4.95 -0.63 9.14
CA HIS A 72 5.49 -1.97 9.03
C HIS A 72 6.01 -2.47 10.38
N ASP A 73 6.92 -1.72 10.99
CA ASP A 73 7.55 -2.05 12.28
C ASP A 73 6.48 -2.21 13.37
N LEU A 74 5.48 -1.33 13.41
CA LEU A 74 4.37 -1.45 14.35
C LEU A 74 3.58 -2.76 14.15
N ALA A 75 3.27 -3.11 12.91
CA ALA A 75 2.49 -4.30 12.58
C ALA A 75 3.25 -5.60 12.88
N ILE A 76 4.57 -5.64 12.63
CA ILE A 76 5.39 -6.85 12.87
C ILE A 76 5.95 -6.95 14.29
N SER A 77 5.83 -5.89 15.11
CA SER A 77 6.39 -5.85 16.48
C SER A 77 5.84 -6.89 17.45
N GLY A 78 4.79 -7.63 17.10
CA GLY A 78 4.08 -8.53 18.00
C GLY A 78 3.19 -7.85 19.04
N LYS A 79 3.18 -6.50 19.10
CA LYS A 79 2.42 -5.72 20.09
C LYS A 79 0.91 -6.04 20.13
N PHE A 80 0.34 -6.40 18.99
CA PHE A 80 -1.09 -6.72 18.86
C PHE A 80 -1.38 -8.23 18.71
N ASP A 81 -0.36 -9.07 18.86
CA ASP A 81 -0.49 -10.53 18.78
C ASP A 81 -0.69 -11.18 20.17
N THR A 82 -1.14 -10.39 21.15
CA THR A 82 -1.35 -10.79 22.55
C THR A 82 -2.63 -11.62 22.80
N LYS A 83 -3.53 -11.70 21.81
CA LYS A 83 -4.77 -12.50 21.86
C LYS A 83 -4.78 -13.52 20.73
N ASP A 84 -5.44 -14.67 20.93
CA ASP A 84 -5.54 -15.71 19.90
C ASP A 84 -6.55 -15.39 18.79
N ASP A 85 -7.42 -14.41 19.02
CA ASP A 85 -8.50 -14.02 18.12
C ASP A 85 -8.32 -12.61 17.51
N PHE A 86 -7.13 -12.01 17.64
CA PHE A 86 -6.82 -10.71 17.07
C PHE A 86 -5.39 -10.66 16.54
N THR A 87 -5.18 -10.05 15.37
CA THR A 87 -3.86 -9.79 14.81
C THR A 87 -3.87 -8.61 13.85
N VAL A 88 -2.70 -8.00 13.64
CA VAL A 88 -2.47 -6.90 12.72
C VAL A 88 -1.45 -7.33 11.69
N VAL A 89 -1.74 -7.13 10.41
CA VAL A 89 -0.87 -7.56 9.30
C VAL A 89 -0.64 -6.39 8.36
N ASP A 90 0.63 -6.08 8.10
CA ASP A 90 1.04 -5.10 7.09
C ASP A 90 0.87 -5.66 5.67
N GLN A 91 0.37 -4.84 4.75
CA GLN A 91 0.17 -5.16 3.34
C GLN A 91 0.90 -4.13 2.46
N PRO A 92 2.21 -4.33 2.20
CA PRO A 92 3.09 -3.33 1.61
C PRO A 92 3.06 -3.23 0.08
N PHE A 93 2.01 -3.71 -0.60
CA PHE A 93 1.93 -3.70 -2.06
C PHE A 93 1.92 -2.29 -2.71
N PHE A 94 1.89 -1.22 -1.91
CA PHE A 94 2.08 0.15 -2.41
C PHE A 94 3.49 0.72 -2.19
N ARG A 95 4.36 0.03 -1.45
CA ARG A 95 5.68 0.52 -1.07
C ARG A 95 6.52 0.93 -2.28
N ASN A 96 6.64 0.05 -3.26
CA ASN A 96 7.46 0.19 -4.46
C ASN A 96 6.61 0.31 -5.72
N THR A 97 5.41 0.89 -5.58
CA THR A 97 4.48 1.08 -6.68
C THR A 97 4.72 2.40 -7.43
N TYR A 98 4.67 2.33 -8.75
CA TYR A 98 4.73 3.46 -9.67
C TYR A 98 3.50 3.47 -10.60
N PRO A 99 3.20 4.61 -11.25
CA PRO A 99 2.14 4.69 -12.25
C PRO A 99 2.34 3.63 -13.33
N PRO A 100 1.25 3.00 -13.80
CA PRO A 100 1.33 2.03 -14.87
C PRO A 100 1.62 2.75 -16.19
N THR A 101 2.30 2.08 -17.11
CA THR A 101 2.49 2.54 -18.49
C THR A 101 1.62 1.74 -19.44
N LYS A 102 1.35 2.31 -20.61
CA LYS A 102 0.65 1.61 -21.69
C LYS A 102 1.57 0.52 -22.27
N ALA A 103 0.99 -0.60 -22.71
CA ALA A 103 1.76 -1.68 -23.31
C ALA A 103 2.60 -1.19 -24.50
N GLY A 104 3.91 -1.42 -24.46
CA GLY A 104 4.84 -1.03 -25.52
C GLY A 104 5.15 0.47 -25.61
N SER A 105 4.84 1.26 -24.57
CA SER A 105 5.12 2.69 -24.51
C SER A 105 5.58 3.14 -23.12
N ASP A 106 6.31 4.25 -23.07
CA ASP A 106 6.66 4.95 -21.82
C ASP A 106 5.53 5.89 -21.33
N ASP A 107 4.45 6.00 -22.12
CA ASP A 107 3.27 6.80 -21.74
C ASP A 107 2.56 6.19 -20.55
N LEU A 108 2.19 7.05 -19.59
CA LEU A 108 1.36 6.64 -18.46
C LEU A 108 -0.02 6.16 -18.92
N ASP A 109 -0.46 5.04 -18.35
CA ASP A 109 -1.83 4.56 -18.51
C ASP A 109 -2.72 5.21 -17.44
N LEU A 110 -3.21 6.41 -17.77
CA LEU A 110 -4.11 7.16 -16.88
C LEU A 110 -5.49 6.49 -16.68
N SER A 111 -5.82 5.41 -17.39
CA SER A 111 -7.09 4.69 -17.17
C SER A 111 -7.18 4.01 -15.81
N TYR A 112 -6.06 3.88 -15.08
CA TYR A 112 -6.02 3.41 -13.70
C TYR A 112 -6.46 4.47 -12.68
N PHE A 113 -6.65 5.72 -13.09
CA PHE A 113 -7.01 6.85 -12.24
C PHE A 113 -8.32 7.50 -12.70
N VAL A 114 -9.02 8.18 -11.79
CA VAL A 114 -10.18 9.01 -12.09
C VAL A 114 -9.71 10.38 -12.64
N PRO A 115 -10.61 11.29 -13.07
CA PRO A 115 -10.23 12.54 -13.74
C PRO A 115 -9.33 13.51 -12.94
N ASP A 116 -9.17 13.33 -11.63
CA ASP A 116 -8.19 14.08 -10.83
C ASP A 116 -6.75 13.56 -10.99
N CYS A 117 -6.57 12.42 -11.66
CA CYS A 117 -5.30 11.80 -12.01
C CYS A 117 -4.51 11.29 -10.80
N PHE A 118 -5.16 11.05 -9.66
CA PHE A 118 -4.54 10.47 -8.46
C PHE A 118 -5.38 9.38 -7.80
N HIS A 119 -6.67 9.61 -7.60
CA HIS A 119 -7.53 8.57 -7.04
C HIS A 119 -7.75 7.45 -8.05
N LEU A 120 -7.80 6.21 -7.57
CA LEU A 120 -7.89 5.04 -8.43
C LEU A 120 -9.26 4.94 -9.08
N SER A 121 -9.28 4.68 -10.39
CA SER A 121 -10.51 4.31 -11.11
C SER A 121 -10.97 2.91 -10.72
N SER A 122 -12.10 2.46 -11.26
CA SER A 122 -12.53 1.05 -11.11
C SER A 122 -11.45 0.05 -11.56
N LYS A 123 -10.69 0.38 -12.63
CA LYS A 123 -9.56 -0.43 -13.10
C LYS A 123 -8.44 -0.47 -12.06
N GLY A 124 -8.07 0.68 -11.50
CA GLY A 124 -7.07 0.79 -10.44
C GLY A 124 -7.48 0.04 -9.18
N GLN A 125 -8.70 0.25 -8.72
CA GLN A 125 -9.25 -0.41 -7.54
C GLN A 125 -9.31 -1.95 -7.70
N SER A 126 -9.70 -2.43 -8.88
CA SER A 126 -9.70 -3.86 -9.19
C SER A 126 -8.30 -4.46 -9.07
N ASN A 127 -7.29 -3.79 -9.63
CA ASN A 127 -5.91 -4.28 -9.53
C ASN A 127 -5.37 -4.22 -8.08
N THR A 128 -5.67 -3.18 -7.32
CA THR A 128 -5.26 -3.09 -5.91
C THR A 128 -5.96 -4.10 -5.02
N ALA A 129 -7.21 -4.46 -5.33
CA ALA A 129 -7.92 -5.53 -4.64
C ALA A 129 -7.24 -6.87 -4.86
N THR A 130 -6.81 -7.17 -6.09
CA THR A 130 -6.00 -8.35 -6.39
C THR A 130 -4.65 -8.32 -5.68
N ALA A 131 -3.97 -7.17 -5.68
CA ALA A 131 -2.70 -7.01 -4.99
C ALA A 131 -2.84 -7.28 -3.49
N LEU A 132 -3.81 -6.66 -2.82
CA LEU A 132 -4.12 -6.91 -1.40
C LEU A 132 -4.43 -8.39 -1.15
N TRP A 133 -5.30 -9.01 -1.97
CA TRP A 133 -5.66 -10.41 -1.82
C TRP A 133 -4.43 -11.31 -1.87
N ASN A 134 -3.60 -11.16 -2.90
CA ASN A 134 -2.40 -11.96 -3.05
C ASN A 134 -1.42 -11.75 -1.89
N ASN A 135 -1.31 -10.51 -1.40
CA ASN A 135 -0.45 -10.16 -0.27
C ASN A 135 -0.89 -10.83 1.04
N MET A 136 -2.19 -11.04 1.25
CA MET A 136 -2.71 -11.83 2.38
C MET A 136 -2.28 -13.30 2.33
N PHE A 137 -1.99 -13.85 1.15
CA PHE A 137 -1.53 -15.23 0.95
C PHE A 137 -0.01 -15.36 0.77
N GLN A 138 0.74 -14.33 1.17
CA GLN A 138 2.21 -14.36 1.23
C GLN A 138 2.68 -14.26 2.68
N PRO A 139 3.68 -15.07 3.10
CA PRO A 139 4.25 -15.00 4.44
C PRO A 139 4.69 -13.59 4.82
N VAL A 140 4.51 -13.21 6.08
CA VAL A 140 5.10 -11.98 6.62
C VAL A 140 6.61 -11.99 6.39
N GLY A 141 7.16 -10.86 5.94
CA GLY A 141 8.56 -10.74 5.50
C GLY A 141 8.83 -11.14 4.04
N GLN A 142 7.87 -11.80 3.37
CA GLN A 142 7.99 -12.23 1.95
C GLN A 142 6.87 -11.66 1.07
N LYS A 143 6.19 -10.60 1.54
CA LYS A 143 5.10 -9.95 0.83
C LYS A 143 5.62 -9.14 -0.37
N THR A 144 4.90 -9.20 -1.49
CA THR A 144 5.15 -8.34 -2.67
C THR A 144 5.00 -6.87 -2.27
N LEU A 145 5.92 -6.03 -2.74
CA LEU A 145 6.03 -4.62 -2.35
C LEU A 145 5.42 -3.65 -3.37
N ASN A 146 4.85 -4.16 -4.46
CA ASN A 146 4.28 -3.39 -5.55
C ASN A 146 2.97 -4.02 -6.05
N TRP A 147 2.11 -3.22 -6.67
CA TRP A 147 0.89 -3.71 -7.30
C TRP A 147 1.22 -4.35 -8.66
N GLU A 148 1.25 -5.67 -8.70
CA GLU A 148 1.56 -6.34 -9.96
C GLU A 148 0.36 -6.25 -10.91
N LEU A 149 0.55 -5.52 -12.01
CA LEU A 149 -0.48 -5.31 -13.01
C LEU A 149 -0.77 -6.61 -13.75
N GLY A 150 -2.04 -6.98 -13.83
CA GLY A 150 -2.46 -8.20 -14.54
C GLY A 150 -2.19 -9.49 -13.77
N SER A 151 -1.76 -9.43 -12.52
CA SER A 151 -1.66 -10.62 -11.67
C SER A 151 -3.01 -11.31 -11.51
N THR A 152 -2.96 -12.63 -11.43
CA THR A 152 -4.12 -13.47 -11.11
C THR A 152 -4.33 -13.53 -9.60
N ILE A 153 -5.57 -13.74 -9.19
CA ILE A 153 -5.92 -13.96 -7.78
C ILE A 153 -5.30 -15.27 -7.31
N THR A 154 -4.52 -15.23 -6.22
CA THR A 154 -3.97 -16.42 -5.57
C THR A 154 -5.06 -17.23 -4.90
N CYS A 155 -5.13 -18.52 -5.22
CA CYS A 155 -6.01 -19.46 -4.54
C CYS A 155 -5.25 -20.17 -3.39
N PRO A 156 -5.83 -20.30 -2.19
CA PRO A 156 -5.26 -21.11 -1.12
C PRO A 156 -5.13 -22.58 -1.57
N THR A 157 -4.13 -23.28 -1.04
CA THR A 157 -3.94 -24.72 -1.28
C THR A 157 -4.21 -25.50 0.01
N GLU A 158 -4.32 -26.83 -0.10
CA GLU A 158 -4.44 -27.69 1.09
C GLU A 158 -3.22 -27.58 2.01
N GLN A 159 -2.03 -27.32 1.45
CA GLN A 159 -0.79 -27.14 2.23
C GLN A 159 -0.75 -25.78 2.94
N ASN A 160 -1.31 -24.73 2.33
CA ASN A 160 -1.33 -23.37 2.87
C ASN A 160 -2.75 -22.77 2.73
N PRO A 161 -3.71 -23.21 3.57
CA PRO A 161 -5.12 -22.82 3.42
C PRO A 161 -5.47 -21.49 4.09
N HIS A 162 -4.53 -20.84 4.78
CA HIS A 162 -4.80 -19.70 5.65
C HIS A 162 -4.17 -18.40 5.14
N ILE A 163 -4.75 -17.28 5.55
CA ILE A 163 -4.12 -15.96 5.45
C ILE A 163 -2.88 -15.96 6.35
N TYR A 164 -1.79 -15.40 5.85
CA TYR A 164 -0.56 -15.25 6.61
C TYR A 164 -0.62 -14.03 7.54
N THR A 165 -0.15 -14.27 8.76
CA THR A 165 -0.09 -13.38 9.90
C THR A 165 1.28 -13.53 10.55
N ASN A 166 1.61 -12.70 11.54
CA ASN A 166 2.84 -12.85 12.30
C ASN A 166 2.96 -14.23 12.98
N LYS A 167 1.82 -14.85 13.34
CA LYS A 167 1.76 -16.11 14.11
C LYS A 167 1.97 -17.39 13.27
N ASN A 168 1.82 -17.32 11.94
CA ASN A 168 1.84 -18.50 11.07
C ASN A 168 2.73 -18.35 9.83
N SER A 169 3.62 -17.35 9.82
CA SER A 169 4.56 -17.12 8.71
C SER A 169 5.92 -17.80 8.87
N GLY A 170 6.14 -18.53 9.98
CA GLY A 170 7.46 -19.07 10.36
C GLY A 170 8.41 -17.97 10.86
N ASP A 171 9.37 -18.32 11.72
CA ASP A 171 10.30 -17.37 12.35
C ASP A 171 11.24 -16.70 11.33
N GLY A 172 10.76 -15.64 10.69
CA GLY A 172 11.58 -14.68 9.95
C GLY A 172 12.15 -13.63 10.90
N GLN A 173 13.21 -14.00 11.65
CA GLN A 173 14.11 -13.15 12.47
C GLN A 173 13.70 -12.90 13.93
N ASN A 174 14.29 -13.71 14.84
CA ASN A 174 14.83 -13.22 16.12
C ASN A 174 16.16 -12.50 15.88
#